data_AF-A0A974H5V3-F1
#
_entry.id   AF-A0A974H5V3-F1
#
_cell.length_a   1.000
_cell.length_b   1.000
_cell.length_c   1.000
_cell.angle_alpha   90.00
_cell.angle_beta   90.00
_cell.angle_gamma   90.00
#
_symmetry.space_group_name_H-M   'P 1'
#
loop_
_entity.id
_entity.type
_entity.pdbx_description
1 polymer ?
#
loop_
_entity_poly.entity_id
_entity_poly.type
_entity_poly.pdbx_seq_one_letter_code
_entity_poly.pdbx_strand_id
1 'polypeptide(L)' 'MLEDTLTFHMIQAAKSLIPKKWKTKDAPLFNDWIRTVEEIREMEELTSIYHNNSQMYWKIWSPWIKYKEMLNMDK' A
#
# COMPACT_ATOMS: atom_id res chain seq x y z
N MET A 1 15.31 -5.51 -12.35
CA MET A 1 14.10 -4.67 -12.21
C MET A 1 13.17 -5.39 -11.25
N LEU A 2 12.54 -4.70 -10.31
CA LEU A 2 11.45 -5.31 -9.54
C LEU A 2 10.30 -5.56 -10.52
N GLU A 3 10.07 -6.82 -10.88
CA GLU A 3 9.07 -7.21 -11.89
C GLU A 3 7.63 -7.10 -11.36
N ASP A 4 7.46 -7.00 -10.04
CA ASP A 4 6.15 -6.84 -9.39
C ASP A 4 5.89 -5.38 -8.97
N THR A 5 4.96 -4.74 -9.66
CA THR A 5 4.51 -3.37 -9.40
C THR A 5 3.93 -3.21 -7.98
N LEU A 6 3.29 -4.24 -7.42
CA LEU A 6 2.77 -4.15 -6.06
C LEU A 6 3.92 -4.05 -5.04
N THR A 7 4.95 -4.90 -5.18
CA THR A 7 6.16 -4.82 -4.35
C THR A 7 6.83 -3.45 -4.46
N PHE A 8 6.83 -2.83 -5.66
CA PHE A 8 7.33 -1.46 -5.80
C PHE A 8 6.56 -0.47 -4.91
N HIS A 9 5.21 -0.50 -4.91
CA HIS A 9 4.40 0.36 -4.04
C HIS A 9 4.64 0.08 -2.54
N MET A 10 4.83 -1.18 -2.16
CA MET A 10 5.20 -1.54 -0.77
C MET A 10 6.55 -0.93 -0.36
N ILE A 11 7.53 -0.93 -1.26
CA ILE A 11 8.83 -0.29 -1.01
C ILE A 11 8.66 1.23 -0.90
N GLN A 12 7.81 1.86 -1.71
CA GLN A 12 7.52 3.30 -1.58
C GLN A 12 6.85 3.62 -0.25
N ALA A 13 5.91 2.79 0.20
CA ALA A 13 5.31 2.92 1.53
C ALA A 13 6.38 2.88 2.63
N ALA A 14 7.29 1.91 2.55
CA ALA A 14 8.40 1.78 3.49
C ALA A 14 9.33 3.00 3.49
N LYS A 15 9.70 3.49 2.30
CA LYS A 15 10.52 4.70 2.14
C LYS A 15 9.84 5.96 2.67
N SER A 16 8.52 6.00 2.70
CA SER A 16 7.75 7.10 3.29
C SER A 16 7.65 6.99 4.81
N LEU A 17 7.40 5.79 5.34
CA LEU A 17 7.12 5.57 6.75
C LEU A 17 8.39 5.56 7.63
N ILE A 18 9.45 4.91 7.18
CA ILE A 18 10.69 4.76 7.97
C ILE A 18 11.26 6.14 8.36
N PRO A 19 11.43 7.11 7.44
CA PRO A 19 11.95 8.43 7.81
C PRO A 19 11.05 9.19 8.78
N LYS A 20 9.72 9.05 8.67
CA LYS A 20 8.75 9.70 9.57
C LYS A 20 8.91 9.26 11.03
N LYS A 21 9.34 8.01 11.25
CA LYS A 21 9.56 7.42 12.58
C LYS A 21 11.04 7.32 12.95
N TRP A 22 11.96 7.76 12.09
CA TRP A 22 13.40 7.62 12.33
C TRP A 22 13.90 8.36 13.57
N LYS A 23 13.24 9.46 13.95
CA LYS A 23 13.56 10.26 15.13
C LYS A 23 12.75 9.87 16.37
N THR A 24 11.82 8.92 16.26
CA THR A 24 11.05 8.42 17.40
C THR A 24 11.75 7.20 18.00
N LYS A 25 11.63 6.99 19.31
CA LYS A 25 12.17 5.79 19.96
C LYS A 25 11.45 4.52 19.50
N ASP A 26 10.18 4.66 19.12
CA ASP A 26 9.33 3.56 18.74
C ASP A 26 9.43 3.28 17.24
N ALA A 27 9.56 2.00 16.90
CA ALA A 27 9.46 1.51 15.53
C ALA A 27 8.01 1.65 15.00
N PRO A 28 7.82 1.75 13.67
CA PRO A 28 6.47 1.76 13.12
C PRO A 28 5.73 0.46 13.44
N LEU A 29 4.50 0.57 13.93
CA LEU A 29 3.65 -0.57 14.27
C LEU A 29 3.05 -1.18 13.01
N PHE A 30 2.58 -2.43 13.07
CA PHE A 30 1.91 -3.10 11.95
C PHE A 30 0.83 -2.23 11.31
N ASN A 31 -0.03 -1.59 12.11
CA ASN A 31 -1.09 -0.71 11.61
C ASN A 31 -0.55 0.54 10.91
N ASP A 32 0.63 1.05 11.26
CA ASP A 32 1.26 2.15 10.54
C ASP A 32 1.64 1.72 9.11
N TRP A 33 2.18 0.51 8.95
CA TRP A 33 2.50 -0.05 7.64
C TRP A 33 1.25 -0.24 6.78
N ILE A 34 0.21 -0.88 7.33
CA ILE A 34 -1.04 -1.11 6.61
C ILE A 34 -1.67 0.22 6.18
N ARG A 35 -1.72 1.20 7.08
CA ARG A 35 -2.27 2.54 6.79
C ARG A 35 -1.50 3.23 5.67
N THR A 36 -0.17 3.25 5.70
CA THR A 36 0.62 3.92 4.66
C THR A 36 0.46 3.25 3.29
N VAL A 37 0.34 1.92 3.23
CA VAL A 37 0.06 1.23 1.96
C VAL A 37 -1.34 1.55 1.45
N GLU A 38 -2.33 1.64 2.34
CA GLU A 38 -3.70 2.03 1.97
C GLU A 38 -3.78 3.47 1.43
N GLU A 39 -3.09 4.42 2.05
CA GLU A 39 -3.03 5.80 1.56
C GLU A 39 -2.50 5.87 0.13
N ILE A 40 -1.49 5.06 -0.21
CA ILE A 40 -0.96 4.96 -1.58
C ILE A 40 -1.99 4.32 -2.52
N ARG A 41 -2.60 3.19 -2.11
CA ARG A 41 -3.61 2.49 -2.91
C ARG A 41 -4.79 3.40 -3.25
N GLU A 42 -5.32 4.14 -2.27
CA GLU A 42 -6.46 5.03 -2.46
C GLU A 42 -6.14 6.16 -3.43
N MET A 43 -4.94 6.74 -3.36
CA MET A 43 -4.49 7.73 -4.33
C MET A 43 -4.39 7.12 -5.75
N GLU A 44 -3.79 5.94 -5.89
CA GLU A 44 -3.70 5.23 -7.17
C GLU A 44 -5.09 4.87 -7.73
N GLU A 45 -6.04 4.51 -6.87
CA GLU A 45 -7.43 4.23 -7.26
C GLU A 45 -8.08 5.46 -7.87
N LEU A 46 -8.02 6.60 -7.19
CA LEU A 46 -8.55 7.88 -7.67
C LEU A 46 -7.90 8.30 -8.99
N THR A 47 -6.57 8.20 -9.08
CA THR A 47 -5.83 8.49 -10.32
C THR A 47 -6.24 7.55 -11.46
N SER A 48 -6.45 6.26 -11.18
CA SER A 48 -6.87 5.29 -12.19
C SER A 48 -8.27 5.58 -12.72
N ILE A 49 -9.20 6.01 -11.87
CA ILE A 49 -10.56 6.41 -12.25
C ILE A 49 -10.48 7.66 -13.14
N TYR A 50 -9.69 8.66 -12.73
CA TYR A 50 -9.52 9.90 -13.50
C TYR A 50 -8.97 9.65 -14.91
N HIS A 51 -8.03 8.71 -15.06
CA HIS A 51 -7.43 8.35 -16.35
C HIS A 51 -8.14 7.21 -17.09
N ASN A 52 -9.28 6.70 -16.58
CA ASN A 52 -10.01 5.56 -17.13
C ASN A 52 -9.12 4.29 -17.32
N ASN A 53 -8.20 4.05 -16.37
CA ASN A 53 -7.24 2.93 -16.38
C ASN A 53 -7.47 1.97 -15.21
N SER A 54 -8.72 1.78 -14.80
CA SER A 54 -9.06 0.94 -13.64
C SER A 54 -8.63 -0.51 -13.82
N GLN A 55 -8.54 -1.03 -15.05
CA GLN A 55 -8.06 -2.40 -15.29
C GLN A 55 -6.63 -2.61 -14.77
N MET A 56 -5.71 -1.66 -15.02
CA MET A 56 -4.33 -1.76 -14.54
C MET A 56 -4.28 -1.65 -13.01
N TYR A 57 -5.09 -0.76 -12.44
CA TYR A 57 -5.23 -0.65 -10.99
C TYR A 57 -5.60 -1.99 -10.35
N TRP A 58 -6.67 -2.63 -10.82
CA TRP A 58 -7.11 -3.92 -10.27
C TRP A 58 -6.07 -5.00 -10.45
N LYS A 59 -5.35 -5.03 -11.58
CA LYS A 59 -4.26 -5.98 -11.80
C LYS A 59 -3.15 -5.87 -10.74
N ILE A 60 -2.81 -4.64 -10.32
CA ILE A 60 -1.76 -4.38 -9.33
C ILE A 60 -2.28 -4.62 -7.90
N TRP A 61 -3.46 -4.09 -7.56
CA TRP A 61 -3.89 -3.97 -6.17
C TRP A 61 -4.82 -5.08 -5.67
N SER A 62 -5.37 -5.92 -6.57
CA SER A 62 -6.21 -7.05 -6.15
C SER A 62 -5.55 -7.99 -5.12
N PRO A 63 -4.25 -8.37 -5.24
CA PRO A 63 -3.60 -9.24 -4.24
C PRO A 63 -3.58 -8.60 -2.85
N TRP A 64 -3.32 -7.29 -2.77
CA TRP A 64 -3.30 -6.56 -1.52
C TRP A 64 -4.69 -6.42 -0.88
N ILE A 65 -5.71 -6.11 -1.68
CA ILE A 65 -7.09 -6.03 -1.19
C ILE A 65 -7.54 -7.36 -0.60
N LYS A 66 -7.26 -8.48 -1.29
CA LYS A 66 -7.55 -9.83 -0.78
C LYS A 66 -6.83 -10.11 0.55
N TYR A 67 -5.54 -9.75 0.65
CA TYR A 67 -4.79 -9.88 1.89
C TYR A 67 -5.44 -9.08 3.04
N LYS A 68 -5.88 -7.84 2.77
CA LYS A 68 -6.56 -7.00 3.76
C LYS A 68 -7.90 -7.58 4.21
N GLU A 69 -8.68 -8.16 3.30
CA GLU A 69 -9.93 -8.83 3.63
C GLU A 69 -9.67 -10.01 4.57
N MET A 70 -8.67 -10.85 4.28
CA MET A 70 -8.28 -11.95 5.15
C MET A 70 -7.89 -11.48 6.56
N LEU A 71 -7.07 -10.41 6.66
CA LEU A 71 -6.68 -9.84 7.96
C LEU A 71 -7.87 -9.33 8.81
N ASN A 72 -8.96 -8.94 8.17
CA ASN A 72 -10.15 -8.47 8.87
C ASN A 72 -11.09 -9.61 9.28
N MET A 73 -10.93 -10.81 8.74
CA MET A 73 -11.69 -12.01 9.13
C MET A 73 -11.12 -12.69 10.38
N ASP A 74 -9.85 -12.41 10.70
CA ASP A 74 -9.14 -12.95 11.88
C ASP A 74 -9.31 -12.10 13.16
N LYS A 75 -10.18 -11.07 13.14
CA LYS A 75 -10.50 -10.19 14.27
C LYS A 75 -11.92 -10.44 14.77
#